data_AF-E3TE74-F1
#
_entry.id   AF-E3TE74-F1
#
_cell.length_a   1.000
_cell.length_b   1.000
_cell.length_c   1.000
_cell.angle_alpha   90.00
_cell.angle_beta   90.00
_cell.angle_gamma   90.00
#
_symmetry.space_group_name_H-M   'P 1'
#
loop_
_entity.id
_entity.type
_entity.pdbx_description
1 polymer ?
#
loop_
_entity_poly.entity_id
_entity_poly.type
_entity_poly.pdbx_seq_one_letter_code
_entity_poly.pdbx_strand_id
1 'polypeptide(L)'
;MLEACVMLLDETPLFDPCLLQELDWSSSKVSFSPPISPLEPGDGLVLRPLHPADLDRGLYKVLSQLTVTGDVTKEQFRANFEHMKKTGDY
;
A
#
# COMPACT_ATOMS: atom_id res chain seq x y z
N MET A 1 -28.78 9.71 -13.46
CA MET A 1 -29.11 8.28 -13.26
C MET A 1 -27.82 7.59 -12.85
N LEU A 2 -27.80 7.05 -11.63
CA LEU A 2 -26.91 6.00 -11.10
C LEU A 2 -25.42 6.01 -11.50
N GLU A 3 -24.59 6.79 -10.82
CA GLU A 3 -23.12 6.62 -10.75
C GLU A 3 -22.66 6.74 -9.28
N ALA A 4 -23.39 6.08 -8.37
CA ALA A 4 -23.23 6.26 -6.93
C ALA A 4 -22.88 4.98 -6.15
N CYS A 5 -22.55 3.86 -6.81
CA CYS A 5 -22.38 2.59 -6.06
C CYS A 5 -21.29 1.64 -6.56
N VAL A 6 -20.46 2.04 -7.53
CA VAL A 6 -19.31 1.24 -7.98
C VAL A 6 -17.99 1.87 -7.51
N MET A 7 -17.94 2.39 -6.28
CA MET A 7 -16.67 2.68 -5.60
C MET A 7 -16.12 1.39 -4.98
N LEU A 8 -16.00 0.35 -5.79
CA LEU A 8 -15.28 -0.86 -5.39
C LEU A 8 -13.84 -0.45 -5.10
N LEU A 9 -13.32 -0.88 -3.97
CA LEU A 9 -11.91 -0.78 -3.66
C LEU A 9 -11.17 -1.47 -4.81
N ASP A 10 -10.44 -0.68 -5.58
CA ASP A 10 -9.77 -1.13 -6.80
C ASP A 10 -8.29 -1.43 -6.53
N GLU A 11 -7.62 -1.92 -7.56
CA GLU A 11 -6.20 -2.29 -7.53
C GLU A 11 -5.31 -1.16 -8.04
N THR A 12 -5.80 0.09 -8.03
CA THR A 12 -5.00 1.22 -8.53
C THR A 12 -3.93 1.56 -7.50
N PRO A 13 -2.64 1.60 -7.89
CA PRO A 13 -1.58 1.89 -6.94
C PRO A 13 -1.57 3.34 -6.49
N LEU A 14 -1.11 3.57 -5.26
CA LEU A 14 -0.94 4.90 -4.66
C LEU A 14 0.08 5.74 -5.46
N PHE A 15 1.18 5.11 -5.87
CA PHE A 15 2.24 5.70 -6.69
C PHE A 15 2.76 4.67 -7.70
N ASP A 16 3.63 5.07 -8.63
CA ASP A 16 4.16 4.18 -9.66
C ASP A 16 4.97 3.00 -9.05
N PRO A 17 4.54 1.74 -9.23
CA PRO A 17 5.26 0.57 -8.73
C PRO A 17 6.69 0.44 -9.27
N CYS A 18 6.99 1.01 -10.46
CA CYS A 18 8.33 0.99 -11.06
C CYS A 18 9.35 1.67 -10.14
N LEU A 19 8.94 2.66 -9.35
CA LEU A 19 9.82 3.33 -8.38
C LEU A 19 10.42 2.37 -7.36
N LEU A 20 9.73 1.28 -7.00
CA LEU A 20 10.27 0.24 -6.11
C LEU A 20 11.25 -0.70 -6.83
N GLN A 21 11.06 -0.91 -8.13
CA GLN A 21 11.88 -1.79 -8.96
C GLN A 21 13.19 -1.12 -9.37
N GLU A 22 13.16 0.20 -9.57
CA GLU A 22 14.30 1.02 -9.97
C GLU A 22 15.20 1.44 -8.79
N LEU A 23 14.87 1.03 -7.56
CA LEU A 23 15.69 1.28 -6.39
C LEU A 23 17.06 0.60 -6.53
N ASP A 24 18.13 1.39 -6.44
CA ASP A 24 19.49 0.87 -6.35
C ASP A 24 19.74 0.22 -4.97
N TRP A 25 19.40 -1.06 -4.87
CA TRP A 25 19.57 -1.86 -3.66
C TRP A 25 21.02 -2.24 -3.38
N SER A 26 21.94 -2.05 -4.33
CA SER A 26 23.36 -2.35 -4.14
C SER A 26 24.02 -1.47 -3.07
N SER A 27 23.43 -0.30 -2.83
CA SER A 27 23.84 0.68 -1.82
C SER A 27 23.33 0.38 -0.39
N SER A 28 22.52 -0.67 -0.22
CA SER A 28 21.96 -1.02 1.09
C SER A 28 23.06 -1.42 2.08
N LYS A 29 23.10 -0.74 3.23
CA LYS A 29 24.07 -1.03 4.31
C LYS A 29 23.60 -2.14 5.26
N VAL A 30 22.39 -2.67 5.03
CA VAL A 30 21.76 -3.65 5.91
C VAL A 30 22.01 -5.05 5.35
N SER A 31 22.51 -5.94 6.20
CA SER A 31 22.66 -7.35 5.87
C SER A 31 21.35 -8.09 6.15
N PHE A 32 20.77 -8.69 5.11
CA PHE A 32 19.61 -9.57 5.22
C PHE A 32 20.05 -11.03 5.15
N SER A 33 19.47 -11.88 6.00
CA SER A 33 19.75 -13.32 6.02
C SER A 33 18.44 -14.08 6.27
N PRO A 34 17.80 -14.66 5.23
CA PRO A 34 18.27 -14.77 3.84
C PRO A 34 18.33 -13.42 3.10
N PRO A 35 19.10 -13.31 1.99
CA PRO A 35 19.12 -12.12 1.16
C PRO A 35 17.71 -11.83 0.63
N ILE A 36 17.24 -10.60 0.83
CA ILE A 36 15.98 -10.11 0.26
C ILE A 36 16.20 -8.75 -0.37
N SER A 37 15.34 -8.41 -1.33
CA SER A 37 15.34 -7.15 -2.05
C SER A 37 13.90 -6.69 -2.34
N PRO A 38 13.68 -5.45 -2.80
CA PRO A 38 12.37 -5.03 -3.27
C PRO A 38 11.77 -5.94 -4.36
N LEU A 39 12.61 -6.53 -5.20
CA LEU A 39 12.20 -7.48 -6.26
C LEU A 39 12.01 -8.90 -5.73
N GLU A 40 12.72 -9.27 -4.66
CA GLU A 40 12.69 -10.58 -4.03
C GLU A 40 12.49 -10.43 -2.52
N PRO A 41 11.30 -10.01 -2.06
CA PRO A 41 11.06 -9.77 -0.64
C PRO A 41 10.94 -11.05 0.20
N GLY A 42 10.81 -12.21 -0.45
CA GLY A 42 10.63 -13.52 0.16
C GLY A 42 9.54 -14.34 -0.54
N ASP A 43 9.54 -15.64 -0.31
CA ASP A 43 8.61 -16.57 -0.95
C ASP A 43 7.16 -16.27 -0.59
N GLY A 44 6.31 -16.11 -1.63
CA GLY A 44 4.89 -15.80 -1.47
C GLY A 44 4.59 -14.35 -1.04
N LEU A 45 5.60 -13.49 -1.01
CA LEU A 45 5.46 -12.07 -0.65
C LEU A 45 5.67 -11.18 -1.87
N VAL A 46 5.01 -10.02 -1.86
CA VAL A 46 5.15 -8.99 -2.90
C VAL A 46 5.27 -7.64 -2.20
N LEU A 47 6.31 -6.89 -2.55
CA LEU A 47 6.45 -5.49 -2.15
C LEU A 47 5.84 -4.60 -3.25
N ARG A 48 4.81 -3.84 -2.90
CA ARG A 48 4.11 -2.96 -3.84
C ARG A 48 3.50 -1.74 -3.14
N PRO A 49 3.11 -0.69 -3.90
CA PRO A 49 2.35 0.42 -3.34
C PRO A 49 1.01 -0.04 -2.75
N LEU A 50 0.50 0.77 -1.81
CA LEU A 50 -0.83 0.56 -1.24
C LEU A 50 -1.91 0.68 -2.32
N HIS A 51 -2.88 -0.23 -2.31
CA HIS A 51 -4.07 -0.19 -3.15
C HIS A 51 -5.32 0.04 -2.28
N PRO A 52 -6.39 0.65 -2.82
CA PRO A 52 -7.64 0.73 -2.10
C PRO A 52 -8.15 -0.65 -1.65
N ALA A 53 -8.01 -1.68 -2.50
CA ALA A 53 -8.39 -3.06 -2.21
C ALA A 53 -7.70 -3.65 -0.95
N ASP A 54 -6.58 -3.09 -0.50
CA ASP A 54 -5.87 -3.58 0.69
C ASP A 54 -6.65 -3.38 1.99
N LEU A 55 -7.61 -2.45 2.01
CA LEU A 55 -8.52 -2.31 3.13
C LEU A 55 -9.23 -3.65 3.45
N ASP A 56 -9.70 -4.35 2.41
CA ASP A 56 -10.38 -5.64 2.55
C ASP A 56 -9.39 -6.81 2.74
N ARG A 57 -8.09 -6.59 2.51
CA ARG A 57 -7.02 -7.59 2.74
C ARG A 57 -6.43 -7.50 4.16
N GLY A 58 -6.99 -6.66 5.02
CA GLY A 58 -6.62 -6.57 6.43
C GLY A 58 -5.56 -5.50 6.74
N LEU A 59 -5.42 -4.47 5.90
CA LEU A 59 -4.53 -3.33 6.15
C LEU A 59 -4.65 -2.78 7.58
N TYR A 60 -5.88 -2.49 8.03
CA TYR A 60 -6.13 -1.91 9.36
C TYR A 60 -5.80 -2.87 10.51
N LYS A 61 -5.89 -4.19 10.29
CA LYS A 61 -5.46 -5.19 11.28
C LYS A 61 -3.93 -5.17 11.50
N VAL A 62 -3.17 -4.79 10.47
CA VAL A 62 -1.72 -4.60 10.59
C VAL A 62 -1.43 -3.26 11.26
N LEU A 63 -2.07 -2.17 10.81
CA LEU A 63 -1.88 -0.83 11.38
C LEU A 63 -2.27 -0.75 12.87
N SER A 64 -3.27 -1.51 13.30
CA SER A 64 -3.70 -1.57 14.71
C SER A 64 -2.65 -2.15 15.66
N GLN A 65 -1.61 -2.82 15.14
CA GLN A 65 -0.50 -3.34 15.96
C GLN A 65 0.49 -2.24 16.34
N LEU A 66 0.51 -1.14 15.59
CA LEU A 66 1.39 0.01 15.86
C LEU A 66 0.71 1.06 16.75
N THR A 67 -0.57 1.37 16.49
CA THR A 67 -1.33 2.39 17.23
C THR A 67 -2.83 2.13 17.17
N VAL A 68 -3.61 2.89 17.94
CA VAL A 68 -5.08 2.83 17.89
C VAL A 68 -5.58 3.36 16.55
N THR A 69 -6.02 2.45 15.69
CA THR A 69 -6.77 2.76 14.49
C THR A 69 -8.25 2.74 14.85
N GLY A 70 -8.89 3.90 14.98
CA GLY A 70 -10.33 3.97 15.28
C GLY A 70 -11.19 3.32 14.19
N ASP A 71 -12.52 3.40 14.35
CA ASP A 71 -13.46 2.89 13.33
C ASP A 71 -13.43 3.79 12.08
N VAL A 72 -12.72 3.34 11.05
CA VAL A 72 -12.63 4.04 9.75
C VAL A 72 -13.55 3.35 8.74
N THR A 73 -14.43 4.14 8.12
CA THR A 73 -15.31 3.62 7.05
C THR A 73 -14.56 3.48 5.73
N LYS A 74 -15.08 2.66 4.80
CA LYS A 74 -14.47 2.49 3.47
C LYS A 74 -14.37 3.83 2.71
N GLU A 75 -15.35 4.69 2.88
CA GLU A 75 -15.42 6.01 2.25
C GLU A 75 -14.37 6.97 2.81
N GLN A 76 -14.19 6.97 4.14
CA GLN A 76 -13.16 7.77 4.81
C GLN A 76 -11.77 7.35 4.37
N PHE A 77 -11.51 6.04 4.34
CA PHE A 77 -10.26 5.50 3.84
C PHE A 77 -10.02 5.90 2.37
N ARG A 78 -11.03 5.74 1.51
CA ARG A 78 -10.91 6.09 0.08
C ARG A 78 -10.62 7.58 -0.12
N ALA A 79 -11.31 8.46 0.60
CA ALA A 79 -11.08 9.89 0.51
C ALA A 79 -9.64 10.27 0.89
N ASN A 80 -9.10 9.67 1.95
CA ASN A 80 -7.72 9.88 2.36
C ASN A 80 -6.72 9.30 1.33
N PHE A 81 -7.00 8.11 0.80
CA PHE A 81 -6.16 7.49 -0.23
C PHE A 81 -6.05 8.37 -1.49
N GLU A 82 -7.19 8.86 -1.99
CA GLU A 82 -7.21 9.74 -3.17
C GLU A 82 -6.51 11.09 -2.90
N HIS A 83 -6.61 11.60 -1.67
CA HIS A 83 -5.86 12.79 -1.27
C HIS A 83 -4.36 12.54 -1.38
N MET A 84 -3.86 11.49 -0.71
CA MET A 84 -2.44 11.12 -0.70
C MET A 84 -1.90 10.89 -2.10
N LYS A 85 -2.68 10.20 -2.94
CA LYS A 85 -2.31 9.95 -4.34
C LYS A 85 -2.16 11.23 -5.14
N LYS A 86 -3.07 12.19 -4.95
CA LYS A 86 -3.12 13.44 -5.73
C LYS A 86 -2.05 14.43 -5.30
N THR A 87 -1.80 14.53 -4.00
CA THR A 87 -0.83 15.48 -3.43
C THR A 87 0.59 14.92 -3.42
N GLY A 88 0.73 13.59 -3.38
CA GLY A 88 2.00 12.94 -3.12
C GLY A 88 2.47 13.12 -1.67
N ASP A 89 1.57 13.43 -0.73
CA ASP A 89 1.89 13.71 0.68
C ASP A 89 1.96 12.45 1.57
N TYR A 90 2.38 11.33 0.98
CA TYR A 90 2.56 10.03 1.62
C TYR A 90 3.94 9.85 2.28
#